data_AF-A0ABD6I1F0-F1
#
_entry.id   AF-A0ABD6I1F0-F1
#
_cell.length_a   1.000
_cell.length_b   1.000
_cell.length_c   1.000
_cell.angle_alpha   90.00
_cell.angle_beta   90.00
_cell.angle_gamma   90.00
#
_symmetry.space_group_name_H-M   'P 1'
#
loop_
_entity.id
_entity.type
_entity.pdbx_description
1 polymer ?
#
loop_
_entity_poly.entity_id
_entity_poly.type
_entity_poly.pdbx_seq_one_letter_code
_entity_poly.pdbx_strand_id
1 'polypeptide(L)'
;MPAIIMKYIRAFVIIYFCLYLGLFIAPILPVAIPGSILGLIILFVLLSFQIIPERWVNPGCTLLVRYMALLFVPIGAGVIQYTGLLRAQFGLIFVSCLGSTIIVMVVVSYTSHLVHNKHHAKEKS
;
A
#
# COMPACT_ATOMS: atom_id res chain seq x y z
N MET A 1 32.53 -0.19 5.10
CA MET A 1 31.39 -0.14 6.05
C MET A 1 30.58 1.17 6.00
N PRO A 2 31.15 2.40 5.99
CA PRO A 2 30.34 3.63 6.05
C PRO A 2 29.49 3.90 4.79
N ALA A 3 29.97 3.49 3.60
CA ALA A 3 29.25 3.69 2.35
C ALA A 3 27.95 2.88 2.23
N ILE A 4 27.82 1.75 2.93
CA ILE A 4 26.58 0.96 2.96
C ILE A 4 25.54 1.70 3.81
N ILE A 5 25.94 2.18 4.98
CA ILE A 5 25.05 2.88 5.92
C ILE A 5 24.48 4.14 5.26
N MET A 6 25.29 4.90 4.53
CA MET A 6 24.80 6.05 3.76
C MET A 6 23.76 5.69 2.70
N LYS A 7 23.86 4.51 2.07
CA LYS A 7 22.86 4.03 1.10
C LYS A 7 21.53 3.67 1.75
N TYR A 8 21.54 3.18 3.00
CA TYR A 8 20.31 2.93 3.75
C TYR A 8 19.69 4.23 4.24
N ILE A 9 20.50 5.13 4.81
CA ILE A 9 20.04 6.43 5.30
C ILE A 9 19.35 7.23 4.18
N ARG A 10 19.98 7.35 3.00
CA ARG A 10 19.34 8.04 1.86
C ARG A 10 18.00 7.41 1.47
N ALA A 11 17.90 6.08 1.51
CA ALA A 11 16.68 5.37 1.13
C ALA A 11 15.55 5.68 2.12
N PHE A 12 15.85 5.62 3.42
CA PHE A 12 14.92 5.99 4.47
C PHE A 12 14.48 7.45 4.38
N VAL A 13 15.41 8.37 4.15
CA VAL A 13 15.09 9.80 3.99
C VAL A 13 14.13 10.03 2.82
N ILE A 14 14.36 9.39 1.67
CA ILE A 14 13.47 9.51 0.51
C ILE A 14 12.06 8.97 0.83
N ILE A 15 11.98 7.78 1.44
CA ILE A 15 10.69 7.16 1.79
C ILE A 15 9.93 8.03 2.79
N TYR A 16 10.59 8.51 3.86
CA TYR A 16 9.98 9.38 4.86
C TYR A 16 9.57 10.74 4.27
N PHE A 17 10.37 11.30 3.37
CA PHE A 17 10.06 12.55 2.69
C PHE A 17 8.78 12.42 1.85
N CYS A 18 8.68 11.35 1.04
CA CYS A 18 7.46 11.07 0.28
C CYS A 18 6.24 10.85 1.18
N LEU A 19 6.40 10.13 2.31
CA LEU A 19 5.34 9.95 3.30
C LEU A 19 4.86 11.29 3.88
N TYR A 20 5.80 12.17 4.25
CA TYR A 20 5.47 13.48 4.82
C TYR A 20 4.77 14.39 3.81
N LEU A 21 5.22 14.37 2.54
CA LEU A 21 4.52 15.05 1.45
C LEU A 21 3.09 14.51 1.29
N GLY A 22 2.91 13.19 1.28
CA GLY A 22 1.59 12.56 1.20
C GLY A 22 0.68 12.96 2.36
N LEU A 23 1.22 13.03 3.57
CA LEU A 23 0.50 13.50 4.76
C LEU A 23 0.15 14.99 4.70
N PHE A 24 1.03 15.82 4.14
CA PHE A 24 0.78 17.25 3.95
C PHE A 24 -0.27 17.52 2.87
N ILE A 25 -0.30 16.70 1.81
CA ILE A 25 -1.26 16.84 0.70
C ILE A 25 -2.63 16.27 1.07
N ALA A 26 -2.68 15.22 1.90
CA ALA A 26 -3.93 14.58 2.32
C ALA A 26 -5.04 15.55 2.81
N PRO A 27 -4.79 16.52 3.69
CA PRO A 27 -5.83 17.45 4.16
C PRO A 27 -6.22 18.51 3.12
N ILE A 28 -5.40 18.73 2.09
CA ILE A 28 -5.68 19.70 1.01
C ILE A 28 -6.65 19.08 0.00
N LEU A 29 -6.65 17.75 -0.12
CA LEU A 29 -7.51 17.03 -1.04
C LEU A 29 -8.88 16.74 -0.38
N PRO A 30 -10.02 17.02 -1.04
CA PRO A 30 -11.35 16.76 -0.48
C PRO A 30 -11.73 15.26 -0.40
N VAL A 31 -10.79 14.35 -0.68
CA VAL A 31 -11.01 12.91 -0.75
C VAL A 31 -10.38 12.23 0.47
N ALA A 32 -11.11 11.31 1.11
CA ALA A 32 -10.66 10.56 2.28
C ALA A 32 -9.61 9.48 1.93
N ILE A 33 -8.44 9.89 1.45
CA ILE A 33 -7.30 9.01 1.19
C ILE A 33 -6.29 9.19 2.33
N PRO A 34 -5.88 8.11 3.01
CA PRO A 34 -4.80 8.18 3.99
C PRO A 34 -3.52 8.76 3.37
N GLY A 35 -2.87 9.67 4.08
CA GLY A 35 -1.63 10.30 3.60
C GLY A 35 -0.51 9.31 3.28
N SER A 36 -0.51 8.12 3.90
CA SER A 36 0.42 7.02 3.57
C SER A 36 0.24 6.48 2.15
N ILE A 37 -1.00 6.38 1.67
CA ILE A 37 -1.30 5.94 0.30
C ILE A 37 -0.87 7.02 -0.70
N LEU A 38 -1.13 8.29 -0.39
CA LEU A 38 -0.64 9.40 -1.22
C LEU A 38 0.89 9.45 -1.28
N GLY A 39 1.58 9.23 -0.17
CA GLY A 39 3.03 9.16 -0.12
C GLY A 39 3.59 8.04 -1.01
N LEU A 40 2.91 6.89 -1.06
CA LEU A 40 3.26 5.78 -1.95
C LEU A 40 3.06 6.15 -3.43
N ILE A 41 1.96 6.84 -3.77
CA ILE A 41 1.71 7.33 -5.14
C ILE A 41 2.78 8.34 -5.56
N ILE A 42 3.15 9.28 -4.68
CA ILE A 42 4.21 10.27 -4.95
C ILE A 42 5.54 9.57 -5.20
N LEU A 43 5.90 8.60 -4.36
CA LEU A 43 7.13 7.81 -4.55
C LEU A 43 7.11 7.05 -5.88
N PHE A 44 5.97 6.45 -6.22
CA PHE A 44 5.79 5.74 -7.49
C PHE A 44 5.96 6.67 -8.70
N VAL A 45 5.37 7.85 -8.66
CA VAL A 45 5.49 8.86 -9.73
C VAL A 45 6.94 9.34 -9.87
N LEU A 46 7.63 9.62 -8.76
CA LEU A 46 9.06 9.99 -8.77
C LEU A 46 9.97 8.91 -9.36
N LEU A 47 9.64 7.64 -9.11
CA LEU A 47 10.35 6.50 -9.70
C LEU A 47 10.02 6.33 -11.19
N SER A 48 8.75 6.49 -11.55
CA SER A 48 8.26 6.36 -12.93
C SER A 48 8.84 7.44 -13.85
N PHE A 49 9.05 8.65 -13.35
CA PHE A 49 9.73 9.72 -14.08
C PHE A 49 11.26 9.59 -14.06
N GLN A 50 11.82 8.53 -13.45
CA GLN A 50 13.26 8.31 -13.25
C GLN A 50 14.01 9.47 -12.57
N ILE A 51 13.30 10.38 -11.89
CA ILE A 51 13.90 11.45 -11.09
C ILE A 51 14.71 10.84 -9.94
N ILE A 52 14.16 9.78 -9.34
CA ILE A 52 14.86 8.98 -8.34
C ILE A 52 15.10 7.58 -8.92
N PRO A 53 16.36 7.17 -9.16
CA PRO A 53 16.65 5.83 -9.66
C PRO A 53 16.34 4.78 -8.59
N GLU A 54 15.75 3.64 -8.98
CA GLU A 54 15.24 2.65 -8.01
C GLU A 54 16.34 2.08 -7.10
N ARG A 55 17.58 2.02 -7.60
CA ARG A 55 18.78 1.61 -6.84
C ARG A 55 19.03 2.44 -5.57
N TRP A 56 18.41 3.62 -5.44
CA TRP A 56 18.53 4.48 -4.25
C TRP A 56 17.58 4.08 -3.14
N VAL A 57 16.38 3.60 -3.49
CA VAL A 57 15.29 3.32 -2.54
C VAL A 57 15.19 1.82 -2.24
N ASN A 58 15.56 0.96 -3.20
CA ASN A 58 15.55 -0.50 -3.09
C ASN A 58 16.14 -1.06 -1.78
N PRO A 59 17.33 -0.66 -1.29
CA PRO A 59 17.89 -1.21 -0.05
C PRO A 59 17.02 -0.88 1.18
N GLY A 60 16.42 0.32 1.23
CA GLY A 60 15.52 0.71 2.32
C GLY A 60 14.20 -0.07 2.29
N CYS A 61 13.58 -0.17 1.11
CA CYS A 61 12.34 -0.94 0.93
C CYS A 61 12.54 -2.43 1.28
N THR A 62 13.61 -3.06 0.79
CA THR A 62 13.89 -4.47 1.03
C THR A 62 14.03 -4.77 2.53
N LEU A 63 14.66 -3.86 3.28
CA LEU A 63 14.80 -3.99 4.72
C LEU A 63 13.45 -3.84 5.44
N LEU A 64 12.64 -2.85 5.05
CA LEU A 64 11.31 -2.62 5.63
C LEU A 64 10.36 -3.80 5.39
N VAL A 65 10.35 -4.33 4.17
CA VAL A 65 9.54 -5.51 3.79
C VAL A 65 10.04 -6.76 4.52
N ARG A 66 11.35 -6.95 4.64
CA ARG A 66 11.93 -8.09 5.37
C ARG A 66 11.55 -8.10 6.85
N TYR A 67 11.46 -6.94 7.50
CA TYR A 67 11.06 -6.82 8.90
C TYR A 67 9.58 -6.43 9.07
N MET A 68 8.77 -6.52 8.01
CA MET A 68 7.35 -6.14 8.02
C MET A 68 6.59 -6.85 9.15
N ALA A 69 6.75 -8.17 9.29
CA ALA A 69 6.09 -8.93 10.35
C ALA A 69 6.43 -8.42 11.76
N LEU A 70 7.67 -8.00 12.00
CA LEU A 70 8.11 -7.45 13.27
C LEU A 70 7.48 -6.07 13.53
N LEU A 71 7.35 -5.23 12.50
CA LEU A 71 6.65 -3.95 12.58
C LEU A 71 5.14 -4.09 12.84
N PHE A 72 4.54 -5.21 12.46
CA PHE A 72 3.12 -5.51 12.75
C PHE A 72 2.85 -5.91 14.21
N VAL A 73 3.83 -6.47 14.93
CA VAL A 73 3.67 -6.87 16.34
C VAL A 73 3.21 -5.71 17.24
N PRO A 74 3.86 -4.53 17.27
CA PRO A 74 3.41 -3.42 18.11
C PRO A 74 2.05 -2.85 17.69
N ILE A 75 1.77 -2.85 16.38
CA ILE A 75 0.47 -2.41 15.84
C ILE A 75 -0.64 -3.35 16.34
N GLY A 76 -0.43 -4.67 16.28
CA GLY A 76 -1.35 -5.66 16.81
C GLY A 76 -1.51 -5.57 18.34
N ALA A 77 -0.42 -5.34 19.07
CA ALA A 77 -0.43 -5.12 20.51
C ALA A 77 -1.23 -3.86 20.92
N GLY A 78 -1.31 -2.85 20.06
CA GLY A 78 -2.22 -1.71 20.25
C GLY A 78 -3.69 -2.09 20.08
N VAL A 79 -4.00 -2.93 19.08
CA VAL A 79 -5.38 -3.36 18.77
C VAL A 79 -5.96 -4.21 19.90
N ILE A 80 -5.17 -5.04 20.58
CA ILE A 80 -5.67 -5.89 21.68
C ILE A 80 -6.20 -5.08 22.87
N GLN A 81 -5.83 -3.80 23.03
CA GLN A 81 -6.42 -2.94 24.07
C GLN A 81 -7.92 -2.68 23.84
N TYR A 82 -8.39 -2.87 22.60
CA TYR A 82 -9.78 -2.68 22.19
C TYR A 82 -10.54 -4.01 22.06
N THR A 83 -10.07 -5.09 22.71
CA THR A 83 -10.68 -6.44 22.60
C THR A 83 -12.16 -6.51 22.95
N GLY A 84 -12.63 -5.67 23.87
CA GLY A 84 -14.05 -5.62 24.25
C GLY A 84 -14.96 -5.20 23.09
N LEU A 85 -14.57 -4.13 22.39
CA LEU A 85 -15.29 -3.63 21.21
C LEU A 85 -15.15 -4.60 20.03
N LEU A 86 -13.95 -5.18 19.86
CA LEU A 86 -13.68 -6.16 18.82
C LEU A 86 -14.54 -7.41 18.96
N ARG A 87 -14.74 -7.93 20.19
CA ARG A 87 -15.62 -9.08 20.44
C ARG A 87 -17.09 -8.75 20.17
N ALA A 88 -17.56 -7.58 20.61
CA ALA A 88 -18.95 -7.16 20.40
C ALA A 88 -19.30 -7.03 18.90
N GLN A 89 -18.36 -6.59 18.08
CA GLN A 89 -18.55 -6.35 16.65
C GLN A 89 -17.90 -7.44 15.76
N PHE A 90 -17.43 -8.54 16.34
CA PHE A 90 -16.66 -9.56 15.62
C PHE A 90 -17.44 -10.15 14.45
N GLY A 91 -18.73 -10.46 14.66
CA GLY A 91 -19.60 -10.98 13.61
C GLY A 91 -19.77 -10.00 12.45
N LEU A 92 -19.91 -8.71 12.74
CA LEU A 92 -20.12 -7.68 11.73
C LEU A 92 -18.85 -7.42 10.91
N ILE A 93 -17.68 -7.40 11.58
CA ILE A 93 -16.36 -7.29 10.93
C ILE A 93 -16.10 -8.49 10.02
N PHE A 94 -16.41 -9.70 10.50
CA PHE A 94 -16.18 -10.93 9.74
C PHE A 94 -17.07 -11.00 8.49
N VAL A 95 -18.36 -10.70 8.65
CA VAL A 95 -19.31 -10.66 7.54
C VAL A 95 -18.95 -9.56 6.55
N SER A 96 -18.54 -8.36 7.00
CA SER A 96 -18.14 -7.29 6.09
C SER A 96 -16.84 -7.62 5.34
N CYS A 97 -15.87 -8.26 5.99
CA CYS A 97 -14.62 -8.70 5.34
C CYS A 97 -14.88 -9.79 4.31
N LEU A 98 -15.58 -10.87 4.68
CA LEU A 98 -15.88 -11.96 3.74
C LEU A 98 -16.80 -11.48 2.61
N GLY A 99 -17.84 -10.73 2.95
CA GLY A 99 -18.77 -10.17 1.97
C GLY A 99 -18.05 -9.28 0.95
N SER A 100 -17.22 -8.33 1.41
CA SER A 100 -16.46 -7.48 0.50
C SER A 100 -15.45 -8.27 -0.34
N THR A 101 -14.81 -9.30 0.22
CA THR A 101 -13.88 -10.16 -0.53
C THR A 101 -14.58 -10.93 -1.65
N ILE A 102 -15.75 -11.54 -1.37
CA ILE A 102 -16.54 -12.26 -2.39
C ILE A 102 -17.01 -11.28 -3.47
N ILE A 103 -17.54 -10.12 -3.08
CA ILE A 103 -18.02 -9.10 -4.02
C ILE A 103 -16.87 -8.64 -4.93
N VAL A 104 -15.71 -8.30 -4.37
CA VAL A 104 -14.53 -7.89 -5.16
C VAL A 104 -14.10 -9.02 -6.09
N MET A 105 -14.06 -10.27 -5.63
CA MET A 105 -13.70 -11.41 -6.48
C MET A 105 -14.66 -11.58 -7.66
N VAL A 106 -15.98 -11.49 -7.43
CA VAL A 106 -16.99 -11.59 -8.50
C VAL A 106 -16.86 -10.44 -9.50
N VAL A 107 -16.72 -9.20 -9.01
CA VAL A 107 -16.58 -8.01 -9.86
C VAL A 107 -15.31 -8.12 -10.71
N VAL A 108 -14.17 -8.44 -10.10
CA VAL A 108 -12.90 -8.60 -10.82
C VAL A 108 -12.99 -9.76 -11.82
N SER A 109 -13.61 -10.89 -11.46
CA SER A 109 -13.82 -12.02 -12.36
C SER A 109 -14.67 -11.63 -13.58
N TYR A 110 -15.75 -10.87 -13.38
CA TYR A 110 -16.61 -10.42 -14.46
C TYR A 110 -15.92 -9.38 -15.36
N THR A 111 -15.24 -8.39 -14.77
CA THR A 111 -14.45 -7.41 -15.52
C THR A 111 -13.34 -8.08 -16.33
N SER A 112 -12.63 -9.04 -15.73
CA SER A 112 -11.60 -9.82 -16.42
C SER A 112 -12.18 -10.62 -17.58
N HIS A 113 -13.34 -11.25 -17.40
CA HIS A 113 -14.01 -12.01 -18.46
C HIS A 113 -14.43 -11.10 -19.63
N LEU A 114 -14.95 -9.89 -19.35
CA LEU A 114 -15.30 -8.92 -20.38
C LEU A 114 -14.09 -8.40 -21.14
N VAL A 115 -12.96 -8.14 -20.46
CA VAL A 115 -11.71 -7.70 -21.09
C VAL A 115 -11.11 -8.84 -21.94
N HIS A 116 -11.15 -10.08 -21.45
CA HIS A 116 -10.66 -11.24 -22.19
C HIS A 116 -11.52 -11.55 -23.43
N ASN A 117 -12.84 -11.42 -23.32
CA ASN A 117 -13.77 -11.60 -24.45
C ASN A 117 -13.56 -10.54 -25.56
N LYS A 118 -13.06 -9.34 -25.22
CA LYS A 118 -12.72 -8.30 -26.20
C LYS A 118 -11.40 -8.55 -26.95
N HIS A 119 -10.47 -9.33 -26.39
CA HIS A 119 -9.21 -9.67 -27.07
C HIS A 119 -9.45 -10.63 -28.26
N HIS A 120 -10.36 -11.59 -28.13
CA HIS A 120 -10.71 -12.50 -29.24
C HIS A 120 -11.58 -11.87 -30.35
N ALA A 121 -12.28 -10.76 -30.06
CA ALA A 121 -13.08 -10.04 -31.06
C ALA A 121 -12.26 -9.06 -31.93
N LYS A 122 -11.07 -8.64 -31.47
CA LYS A 122 -10.17 -7.74 -32.23
C LYS A 122 -9.17 -8.46 -33.14
N GLU A 123 -8.91 -9.75 -32.91
CA GLU A 123 -7.99 -10.54 -33.76
C GLU A 123 -8.68 -11.10 -35.03
N LYS A 124 -10.00 -10.93 -35.15
CA LYS A 124 -10.81 -11.43 -36.27
C LYS A 124 -11.42 -10.31 -37.14
N SER A 125 -10.93 -9.07 -37.02
CA SER A 125 -11.34 -7.93 -37.85
C SER A 125 -10.16 -7.27 -38.54
#